data_AF-A0A067CNL0-F1
#
_entry.id   AF-A0A067CNL0-F1
#
_cell.length_a   1.000
_cell.length_b   1.000
_cell.length_c   1.000
_cell.angle_alpha   90.00
_cell.angle_beta   90.00
_cell.angle_gamma   90.00
#
_symmetry.space_group_name_H-M   'P 1'
#
loop_
_entity.id
_entity.type
_entity.pdbx_description
1 polymer ?
#
loop_
_entity_poly.entity_id
_entity_poly.type
_entity_poly.pdbx_seq_one_letter_code
_entity_poly.pdbx_strand_id
1 'polypeptide(L)'
;MESKESEKDRSKLRDIGTIAMEALGKIDTVLAFELSLLNDEMKHMGQENELLKAENNTLKAKLLQQREDEADIYFYLHKKLDANYEVITQLETDIESVKREKEVVTDAYETALAVQNEQFSKEKKDWAERMESAESTLQSLELFQERKAALEETLEKLSINLESEKATHQQQLLEMERRNVQEKERIKKEMLIKIKENKQNLLAMTEDQLHTTTKRTMMENDQMISELQYQSKETEKLLAKYKTIEAEVAQLRIQIKLNKETEVEMAKRTHFYQKLIKKLNERVQADQAAAQRHQAMLSQEDASKESVNKANETMISLLSEKTTQLEVQLRTLSSELRDARDQLDAARAEKSLFLGEQDDTLRFLSTAIHDITHQVGTKPTATKEWNPGDIVPAKLDDLGPADVKRVLQMLFRKLHTYQAKIVQLGTVKSSEKTREALEKQFGVELPPIATPPSPLDILTELANRGNAPKVLPETSIYPGHVGQRSVASQTLPCWTEFRKQPRQHHPPPPSLGKNRSRPV
;
A
#
# COMPACT_ATOMS: atom_id res chain seq x y z
N MET A 1 157.66 -79.08 199.30
CA MET A 1 158.16 -78.48 200.55
C MET A 1 156.95 -78.30 201.45
N GLU A 2 156.83 -79.11 202.52
CA GLU A 2 157.40 -78.91 203.87
C GLU A 2 156.39 -78.21 204.79
N SER A 3 156.19 -78.60 206.06
CA SER A 3 156.84 -79.70 206.81
C SER A 3 156.03 -80.14 208.05
N LYS A 4 156.04 -81.45 208.33
CA LYS A 4 156.14 -82.10 209.68
C LYS A 4 154.99 -81.90 210.71
N GLU A 5 154.74 -82.70 211.76
CA GLU A 5 155.05 -84.09 212.25
C GLU A 5 154.13 -84.33 213.51
N SER A 6 153.86 -85.50 214.11
CA SER A 6 154.11 -86.94 213.84
C SER A 6 153.33 -87.85 214.84
N GLU A 7 153.17 -89.16 214.54
CA GLU A 7 152.94 -90.28 215.51
C GLU A 7 151.58 -90.38 216.27
N LYS A 8 151.06 -91.55 216.74
CA LYS A 8 151.38 -93.00 216.53
C LYS A 8 150.18 -93.94 216.84
N ASP A 9 150.15 -95.09 216.15
CA ASP A 9 149.67 -96.46 216.52
C ASP A 9 148.42 -96.79 217.40
N ARG A 10 147.65 -97.79 216.90
CA ARG A 10 146.97 -98.93 217.61
C ARG A 10 145.63 -98.77 218.38
N SER A 11 144.50 -99.15 217.74
CA SER A 11 143.95 -100.55 217.78
C SER A 11 142.41 -100.73 217.66
N LYS A 12 142.02 -101.51 216.64
CA LYS A 12 140.94 -102.54 216.61
C LYS A 12 139.43 -102.16 216.53
N LEU A 13 138.74 -103.08 215.83
CA LEU A 13 137.30 -103.30 215.66
C LEU A 13 136.57 -102.36 214.69
N ARG A 14 135.48 -102.88 214.11
CA ARG A 14 134.81 -102.39 212.88
C ARG A 14 133.31 -102.30 213.12
N ASP A 15 132.62 -101.46 212.36
CA ASP A 15 131.18 -101.53 212.15
C ASP A 15 130.88 -101.56 210.63
N ILE A 16 129.72 -102.10 210.24
CA ILE A 16 129.36 -102.51 208.88
C ILE A 16 128.39 -101.53 208.21
N GLY A 17 127.68 -100.69 208.99
CA GLY A 17 126.65 -99.78 208.47
C GLY A 17 127.11 -98.78 207.40
N THR A 18 128.37 -98.37 207.40
CA THR A 18 128.89 -97.32 206.50
C THR A 18 128.84 -97.72 205.01
N ILE A 19 129.01 -99.00 204.69
CA ILE A 19 129.08 -99.49 203.31
C ILE A 19 127.68 -99.57 202.67
N ALA A 20 126.63 -99.79 203.48
CA ALA A 20 125.25 -99.88 202.98
C ALA A 20 124.72 -98.53 202.49
N MET A 21 125.05 -97.44 203.19
CA MET A 21 124.60 -96.08 202.85
C MET A 21 125.17 -95.59 201.51
N GLU A 22 126.43 -95.91 201.20
CA GLU A 22 127.09 -95.49 199.96
C GLU A 22 126.62 -96.29 198.72
N ALA A 23 125.99 -97.45 198.92
CA ALA A 23 125.35 -98.23 197.87
C ALA A 23 123.94 -97.72 197.56
N LEU A 24 123.13 -97.42 198.58
CA LEU A 24 121.75 -96.91 198.39
C LEU A 24 121.73 -95.59 197.62
N GLY A 25 122.58 -94.63 198.00
CA GLY A 25 122.60 -93.30 197.38
C GLY A 25 122.91 -93.29 195.88
N LYS A 26 123.55 -94.35 195.36
CA LYS A 26 123.85 -94.48 193.92
C LYS A 26 122.63 -94.98 193.12
N ILE A 27 121.75 -95.78 193.73
CA ILE A 27 120.53 -96.27 193.10
C ILE A 27 119.51 -95.12 192.97
N ASP A 28 119.34 -94.31 194.02
CA ASP A 28 118.51 -93.09 193.96
C ASP A 28 118.95 -92.15 192.83
N THR A 29 120.26 -91.95 192.62
CA THR A 29 120.74 -91.07 191.54
C THR A 29 120.48 -91.60 190.13
N VAL A 30 120.43 -92.93 189.93
CA VAL A 30 120.09 -93.51 188.62
C VAL A 30 118.58 -93.40 188.37
N LEU A 31 117.75 -93.76 189.34
CA LEU A 31 116.30 -93.65 189.22
C LEU A 31 115.86 -92.18 189.05
N ALA A 32 116.50 -91.24 189.75
CA ALA A 32 116.26 -89.81 189.56
C ALA A 32 116.68 -89.31 188.16
N PHE A 33 117.75 -89.86 187.58
CA PHE A 33 118.16 -89.53 186.22
C PHE A 33 117.20 -90.11 185.17
N GLU A 34 116.78 -91.37 185.31
CA GLU A 34 115.79 -92.00 184.44
C GLU A 34 114.43 -91.30 184.52
N LEU A 35 113.99 -90.93 185.73
CA LEU A 35 112.78 -90.12 185.92
C LEU A 35 112.93 -88.70 185.36
N SER A 36 114.11 -88.07 185.45
CA SER A 36 114.36 -86.78 184.79
C SER A 36 114.29 -86.90 183.28
N LEU A 37 114.92 -87.93 182.71
CA LEU A 37 114.93 -88.19 181.27
C LEU A 37 113.51 -88.46 180.76
N LEU A 38 112.75 -89.33 181.42
CA LEU A 38 111.36 -89.63 181.07
C LEU A 38 110.43 -88.41 181.28
N ASN A 39 110.71 -87.56 182.28
CA ASN A 39 110.01 -86.29 182.47
C ASN A 39 110.35 -85.26 181.38
N ASP A 40 111.60 -85.17 180.95
CA ASP A 40 112.01 -84.29 179.84
C ASP A 40 111.51 -84.82 178.49
N GLU A 41 111.40 -86.14 178.29
CA GLU A 41 110.69 -86.75 177.15
C GLU A 41 109.18 -86.47 177.20
N MET A 42 108.51 -86.66 178.35
CA MET A 42 107.09 -86.28 178.51
C MET A 42 106.86 -84.79 178.29
N LYS A 43 107.82 -83.95 178.65
CA LYS A 43 107.79 -82.49 178.45
C LYS A 43 108.07 -82.12 176.99
N HIS A 44 108.95 -82.83 176.29
CA HIS A 44 109.12 -82.71 174.84
C HIS A 44 107.84 -83.13 174.11
N MET A 45 107.32 -84.33 174.38
CA MET A 45 106.06 -84.83 173.82
C MET A 45 104.88 -83.91 174.18
N GLY A 46 104.87 -83.32 175.37
CA GLY A 46 103.88 -82.33 175.80
C GLY A 46 103.99 -81.04 174.99
N GLN A 47 105.20 -80.49 174.82
CA GLN A 47 105.46 -79.31 174.00
C GLN A 47 105.11 -79.56 172.52
N GLU A 48 105.49 -80.71 171.97
CA GLU A 48 105.16 -81.14 170.61
C GLU A 48 103.64 -81.29 170.43
N ASN A 49 102.93 -81.85 171.41
CA ASN A 49 101.47 -81.97 171.38
C ASN A 49 100.78 -80.59 171.51
N GLU A 50 101.30 -79.66 172.31
CA GLU A 50 100.81 -78.27 172.33
C GLU A 50 101.12 -77.52 171.02
N LEU A 51 102.28 -77.76 170.38
CA LEU A 51 102.60 -77.22 169.06
C LEU A 51 101.68 -77.78 167.98
N LEU A 52 101.42 -79.10 167.99
CA LEU A 52 100.47 -79.76 167.07
C LEU A 52 99.03 -79.30 167.32
N LYS A 53 98.61 -79.07 168.57
CA LYS A 53 97.32 -78.44 168.89
C LYS A 53 97.26 -77.01 168.36
N ALA A 54 98.31 -76.21 168.56
CA ALA A 54 98.38 -74.85 168.06
C ALA A 54 98.31 -74.82 166.53
N GLU A 55 99.09 -75.65 165.83
CA GLU A 55 99.03 -75.80 164.38
C GLU A 55 97.64 -76.25 163.93
N ASN A 56 97.08 -77.31 164.52
CA ASN A 56 95.75 -77.82 164.20
C ASN A 56 94.65 -76.76 164.42
N ASN A 57 94.77 -75.92 165.44
CA ASN A 57 93.89 -74.78 165.68
C ASN A 57 94.10 -73.66 164.64
N THR A 58 95.34 -73.36 164.22
CA THR A 58 95.55 -72.41 163.11
C THR A 58 95.07 -72.95 161.76
N LEU A 59 95.14 -74.26 161.52
CA LEU A 59 94.61 -74.90 160.32
C LEU A 59 93.08 -74.90 160.32
N LYS A 60 92.44 -75.15 161.47
CA LYS A 60 90.98 -74.97 161.64
C LYS A 60 90.57 -73.52 161.42
N ALA A 61 91.30 -72.56 161.99
CA ALA A 61 91.03 -71.14 161.79
C ALA A 61 91.19 -70.71 160.31
N LYS A 62 92.25 -71.17 159.63
CA LYS A 62 92.45 -70.95 158.19
C LYS A 62 91.36 -71.59 157.33
N LEU A 63 90.92 -72.81 157.65
CA LEU A 63 89.85 -73.50 156.91
C LEU A 63 88.50 -72.80 157.13
N LEU A 64 88.22 -72.36 158.36
CA LEU A 64 87.02 -71.58 158.68
C LEU A 64 87.04 -70.23 157.96
N GLN A 65 88.15 -69.50 158.02
CA GLN A 65 88.34 -68.26 157.26
C GLN A 65 88.18 -68.49 155.75
N GLN A 66 88.77 -69.55 155.19
CA GLN A 66 88.58 -69.90 153.77
C GLN A 66 87.12 -70.17 153.43
N ARG A 67 86.32 -70.75 154.34
CA ARG A 67 84.88 -70.94 154.14
C ARG A 67 84.08 -69.65 154.23
N GLU A 68 84.52 -68.70 155.06
CA GLU A 68 83.93 -67.36 155.13
C GLU A 68 84.30 -66.53 153.89
N ASP A 69 85.57 -66.52 153.49
CA ASP A 69 86.08 -65.91 152.25
C ASP A 69 85.36 -66.50 151.01
N GLU A 70 85.21 -67.83 150.92
CA GLU A 70 84.43 -68.51 149.87
C GLU A 70 82.96 -68.05 149.86
N ALA A 71 82.32 -67.98 151.03
CA ALA A 71 80.91 -67.59 151.15
C ALA A 71 80.68 -66.12 150.74
N ASP A 72 81.56 -65.20 151.14
CA ASP A 72 81.51 -63.79 150.75
C ASP A 72 81.80 -63.62 149.24
N ILE A 73 82.72 -64.41 148.67
CA ILE A 73 82.95 -64.48 147.22
C ILE A 73 81.67 -64.94 146.49
N TYR A 74 81.03 -66.03 146.93
CA TYR A 74 79.78 -66.50 146.34
C TYR A 74 78.66 -65.46 146.47
N PHE A 75 78.48 -64.85 147.64
CA PHE A 75 77.48 -63.80 147.86
C PHE A 75 77.72 -62.57 146.97
N TYR A 76 78.97 -62.14 146.84
CA TYR A 76 79.33 -61.04 145.94
C TYR A 76 79.10 -61.39 144.47
N LEU A 77 79.49 -62.59 144.02
CA LEU A 77 79.25 -63.04 142.65
C LEU A 77 77.75 -63.14 142.33
N HIS A 78 76.95 -63.75 143.21
CA HIS A 78 75.50 -63.81 143.04
C HIS A 78 74.89 -62.41 142.99
N LYS A 79 75.18 -61.54 143.96
CA LYS A 79 74.68 -60.17 143.97
C LYS A 79 75.11 -59.34 142.75
N LYS A 80 76.26 -59.63 142.15
CA LYS A 80 76.70 -59.02 140.88
C LYS A 80 76.01 -59.62 139.66
N LEU A 81 75.73 -60.91 139.67
CA LEU A 81 75.05 -61.64 138.61
C LEU A 81 73.56 -61.27 138.56
N ASP A 82 72.91 -61.15 139.71
CA ASP A 82 71.54 -60.65 139.85
C ASP A 82 71.43 -59.20 139.34
N ALA A 83 72.30 -58.30 139.80
CA ALA A 83 72.35 -56.91 139.31
C ALA A 83 72.65 -56.81 137.81
N ASN A 84 73.44 -57.74 137.25
CA ASN A 84 73.65 -57.81 135.80
C ASN A 84 72.38 -58.28 135.07
N TYR A 85 71.58 -59.19 135.63
CA TYR A 85 70.28 -59.58 135.06
C TYR A 85 69.24 -58.46 135.15
N GLU A 86 69.22 -57.68 136.24
CA GLU A 86 68.39 -56.45 136.34
C GLU A 86 68.77 -55.45 135.23
N VAL A 87 70.07 -55.25 134.97
CA VAL A 87 70.53 -54.39 133.86
C VAL A 87 70.21 -54.97 132.48
N ILE A 88 70.36 -56.28 132.28
CA ILE A 88 70.01 -56.94 131.00
C ILE A 88 68.51 -56.81 130.73
N THR A 89 67.65 -57.14 131.70
CA THR A 89 66.19 -57.07 131.52
C THR A 89 65.71 -55.64 131.32
N GLN A 90 66.30 -54.64 132.00
CA GLN A 90 66.02 -53.23 131.71
C GLN A 90 66.37 -52.88 130.26
N LEU A 91 67.60 -53.20 129.81
CA LEU A 91 68.06 -52.93 128.45
C LEU A 91 67.22 -53.67 127.39
N GLU A 92 66.74 -54.87 127.68
CA GLU A 92 65.81 -55.61 126.80
C GLU A 92 64.48 -54.87 126.68
N THR A 93 63.89 -54.40 127.80
CA THR A 93 62.65 -53.61 127.75
C THR A 93 62.82 -52.24 127.08
N ASP A 94 63.97 -51.58 127.27
CA ASP A 94 64.32 -50.32 126.58
C ASP A 94 64.44 -50.55 125.07
N ILE A 95 65.11 -51.63 124.65
CA ILE A 95 65.22 -52.05 123.24
C ILE A 95 63.84 -52.34 122.64
N GLU A 96 62.92 -52.94 123.39
CA GLU A 96 61.55 -53.14 122.92
C GLU A 96 60.74 -51.84 122.85
N SER A 97 60.90 -50.91 123.80
CA SER A 97 60.24 -49.59 123.73
C SER A 97 60.69 -48.82 122.50
N VAL A 98 62.02 -48.71 122.30
CA VAL A 98 62.61 -48.01 121.14
C VAL A 98 62.21 -48.67 119.81
N LYS A 99 62.01 -49.99 119.76
CA LYS A 99 61.43 -50.67 118.57
C LYS A 99 60.00 -50.22 118.29
N ARG A 100 59.11 -50.28 119.30
CA ARG A 100 57.70 -49.86 119.16
C ARG A 100 57.58 -48.37 118.80
N GLU A 101 58.38 -47.53 119.44
CA GLU A 101 58.44 -46.09 119.15
C GLU A 101 58.91 -45.84 117.71
N LYS A 102 59.94 -46.57 117.25
CA LYS A 102 60.39 -46.50 115.85
C LYS A 102 59.30 -46.94 114.88
N GLU A 103 58.61 -48.06 115.15
CA GLU A 103 57.52 -48.59 114.32
C GLU A 103 56.37 -47.57 114.21
N VAL A 104 55.93 -46.99 115.34
CA VAL A 104 54.92 -45.92 115.35
C VAL A 104 55.39 -44.68 114.57
N VAL A 105 56.67 -44.30 114.65
CA VAL A 105 57.23 -43.17 113.89
C VAL A 105 57.34 -43.48 112.39
N THR A 106 57.66 -44.72 111.98
CA THR A 106 57.65 -45.09 110.57
C THR A 106 56.23 -45.12 110.01
N ASP A 107 55.26 -45.69 110.73
CA ASP A 107 53.86 -45.73 110.30
C ASP A 107 53.27 -44.31 110.19
N ALA A 108 53.59 -43.43 111.14
CA ALA A 108 53.20 -42.02 111.11
C ALA A 108 53.85 -41.26 109.93
N TYR A 109 55.10 -41.56 109.59
CA TYR A 109 55.79 -40.96 108.44
C TYR A 109 55.24 -41.47 107.11
N GLU A 110 55.02 -42.77 106.96
CA GLU A 110 54.46 -43.38 105.75
C GLU A 110 53.02 -42.93 105.50
N THR A 111 52.18 -42.85 106.54
CA THR A 111 50.82 -42.31 106.42
C THR A 111 50.81 -40.82 106.09
N ALA A 112 51.68 -40.01 106.69
CA ALA A 112 51.82 -38.59 106.34
C ALA A 112 52.27 -38.40 104.87
N LEU A 113 53.25 -39.19 104.42
CA LEU A 113 53.77 -39.18 103.05
C LEU A 113 52.71 -39.68 102.04
N ALA A 114 51.90 -40.68 102.40
CA ALA A 114 50.77 -41.13 101.59
C ALA A 114 49.69 -40.05 101.44
N VAL A 115 49.31 -39.39 102.54
CA VAL A 115 48.33 -38.27 102.53
C VAL A 115 48.86 -37.10 101.71
N GLN A 116 50.13 -36.73 101.86
CA GLN A 116 50.75 -35.66 101.08
C GLN A 116 50.80 -35.99 99.57
N ASN A 117 51.13 -37.23 99.20
CA ASN A 117 51.08 -37.67 97.80
C ASN A 117 49.65 -37.71 97.26
N GLU A 118 48.65 -38.06 98.07
CA GLU A 118 47.24 -38.01 97.66
C GLU A 118 46.77 -36.55 97.45
N GLN A 119 47.20 -35.62 98.32
CA GLN A 119 46.94 -34.18 98.17
C GLN A 119 47.54 -33.63 96.88
N PHE A 120 48.84 -33.85 96.62
CA PHE A 120 49.48 -33.43 95.37
C PHE A 120 48.85 -34.11 94.13
N SER A 121 48.37 -35.35 94.26
CA SER A 121 47.64 -36.05 93.18
C SER A 121 46.27 -35.44 92.90
N LYS A 122 45.57 -34.93 93.93
CA LYS A 122 44.32 -34.17 93.79
C LYS A 122 44.59 -32.79 93.16
N GLU A 123 45.49 -32.01 93.74
CA GLU A 123 45.87 -30.68 93.20
C GLU A 123 46.31 -30.76 91.74
N LYS A 124 47.09 -31.78 91.35
CA LYS A 124 47.51 -31.99 89.96
C LYS A 124 46.34 -32.28 89.02
N LYS A 125 45.27 -32.93 89.48
CA LYS A 125 44.04 -33.14 88.70
C LYS A 125 43.22 -31.86 88.62
N ASP A 126 42.98 -31.18 89.73
CA ASP A 126 42.31 -29.88 89.79
C ASP A 126 42.96 -28.86 88.83
N TRP A 127 44.29 -28.82 88.77
CA TRP A 127 45.01 -27.95 87.84
C TRP A 127 44.96 -28.43 86.39
N ALA A 128 44.89 -29.73 86.12
CA ALA A 128 44.71 -30.27 84.78
C ALA A 128 43.30 -29.97 84.24
N GLU A 129 42.25 -30.19 85.03
CA GLU A 129 40.85 -29.90 84.67
C GLU A 129 40.63 -28.39 84.46
N ARG A 130 41.29 -27.53 85.24
CA ARG A 130 41.33 -26.07 85.02
C ARG A 130 42.08 -25.69 83.74
N MET A 131 43.14 -26.41 83.37
CA MET A 131 43.86 -26.18 82.12
C MET A 131 43.01 -26.60 80.92
N GLU A 132 42.45 -27.81 80.92
CA GLU A 132 41.61 -28.33 79.83
C GLU A 132 40.36 -27.45 79.59
N SER A 133 39.71 -26.96 80.66
CA SER A 133 38.59 -26.03 80.53
C SER A 133 39.01 -24.62 80.08
N ALA A 134 40.21 -24.15 80.43
CA ALA A 134 40.78 -22.90 79.89
C ALA A 134 41.16 -23.06 78.39
N GLU A 135 41.76 -24.17 77.99
CA GLU A 135 42.11 -24.47 76.61
C GLU A 135 40.85 -24.62 75.74
N SER A 136 39.82 -25.31 76.24
CA SER A 136 38.53 -25.46 75.57
C SER A 136 37.81 -24.11 75.38
N THR A 137 37.83 -23.23 76.39
CA THR A 137 37.27 -21.87 76.25
C THR A 137 38.11 -21.00 75.32
N LEU A 138 39.44 -21.12 75.30
CA LEU A 138 40.33 -20.44 74.35
C LEU A 138 40.02 -20.86 72.90
N GLN A 139 39.96 -22.15 72.61
CA GLN A 139 39.58 -22.66 71.28
C GLN A 139 38.19 -22.15 70.85
N SER A 140 37.23 -22.05 71.78
CA SER A 140 35.90 -21.50 71.49
C SER A 140 35.94 -20.00 71.14
N LEU A 141 36.87 -19.24 71.73
CA LEU A 141 37.08 -17.81 71.47
C LEU A 141 37.85 -17.59 70.15
N GLU A 142 38.81 -18.45 69.82
CA GLU A 142 39.52 -18.45 68.53
C GLU A 142 38.53 -18.71 67.38
N LEU A 143 37.73 -19.78 67.47
CA LEU A 143 36.67 -20.09 66.51
C LEU A 143 35.59 -18.98 66.43
N PHE A 144 35.33 -18.26 67.52
CA PHE A 144 34.46 -17.09 67.50
C PHE A 144 35.13 -15.90 66.78
N GLN A 145 36.42 -15.65 67.01
CA GLN A 145 37.20 -14.61 66.36
C GLN A 145 37.31 -14.83 64.85
N GLU A 146 37.57 -16.06 64.40
CA GLU A 146 37.58 -16.42 62.97
C GLU A 146 36.22 -16.15 62.31
N ARG A 147 35.13 -16.63 62.93
CA ARG A 147 33.76 -16.40 62.43
C ARG A 147 33.41 -14.92 62.41
N LYS A 148 33.83 -14.16 63.42
CA LYS A 148 33.65 -12.71 63.49
C LYS A 148 34.39 -12.02 62.35
N ALA A 149 35.67 -12.34 62.14
CA ALA A 149 36.48 -11.75 61.07
C ALA A 149 35.89 -12.04 59.67
N ALA A 150 35.40 -13.27 59.43
CA ALA A 150 34.71 -13.62 58.18
C ALA A 150 33.38 -12.86 58.00
N LEU A 151 32.63 -12.63 59.07
CA LEU A 151 31.42 -11.80 59.02
C LEU A 151 31.76 -10.32 58.78
N GLU A 152 32.78 -9.78 59.43
CA GLU A 152 33.25 -8.41 59.21
C GLU A 152 33.74 -8.20 57.77
N GLU A 153 34.48 -9.16 57.20
CA GLU A 153 34.93 -9.14 55.80
C GLU A 153 33.76 -9.22 54.80
N THR A 154 32.72 -10.04 55.07
CA THR A 154 31.53 -10.09 54.20
C THR A 154 30.67 -8.83 54.29
N LEU A 155 30.59 -8.18 55.46
CA LEU A 155 29.94 -6.89 55.62
C LEU A 155 30.70 -5.76 54.90
N GLU A 156 32.02 -5.75 54.94
CA GLU A 156 32.84 -4.81 54.17
C GLU A 156 32.65 -5.00 52.66
N LYS A 157 32.72 -6.25 52.16
CA LYS A 157 32.44 -6.57 50.76
C LYS A 157 31.04 -6.14 50.31
N LEU A 158 30.01 -6.38 51.14
CA LEU A 158 28.64 -5.92 50.86
C LEU A 158 28.52 -4.40 50.88
N SER A 159 29.22 -3.70 51.78
CA SER A 159 29.24 -2.24 51.86
C SER A 159 29.90 -1.61 50.63
N ILE A 160 31.05 -2.13 50.21
CA ILE A 160 31.76 -1.69 49.00
C ILE A 160 30.90 -1.93 47.75
N ASN A 161 30.30 -3.12 47.62
CA ASN A 161 29.40 -3.43 46.51
C ASN A 161 28.21 -2.46 46.46
N LEU A 162 27.53 -2.23 47.59
CA LEU A 162 26.39 -1.32 47.69
C LEU A 162 26.76 0.12 47.32
N GLU A 163 27.94 0.61 47.73
CA GLU A 163 28.39 1.96 47.37
C GLU A 163 28.75 2.07 45.88
N SER A 164 29.33 1.01 45.29
CA SER A 164 29.59 0.94 43.84
C SER A 164 28.28 0.89 43.02
N GLU A 165 27.25 0.20 43.52
CA GLU A 165 25.92 0.12 42.90
C GLU A 165 25.21 1.49 42.95
N LYS A 166 25.25 2.18 44.10
CA LYS A 166 24.78 3.58 44.19
C LYS A 166 25.50 4.50 43.21
N ALA A 167 26.84 4.45 43.16
CA ALA A 167 27.64 5.33 42.31
C ALA A 167 27.36 5.08 40.82
N THR A 168 27.28 3.81 40.40
CA THR A 168 26.96 3.45 39.00
C THR A 168 25.52 3.79 38.64
N HIS A 169 24.53 3.59 39.53
CA HIS A 169 23.16 4.05 39.30
C HIS A 169 23.05 5.58 39.26
N GLN A 170 23.77 6.32 40.11
CA GLN A 170 23.80 7.78 40.07
C GLN A 170 24.40 8.28 38.74
N GLN A 171 25.47 7.63 38.25
CA GLN A 171 26.05 7.92 36.94
C GLN A 171 25.07 7.62 35.80
N GLN A 172 24.35 6.49 35.85
CA GLN A 172 23.31 6.13 34.87
C GLN A 172 22.15 7.14 34.86
N LEU A 173 21.70 7.60 36.03
CA LEU A 173 20.65 8.63 36.14
C LEU A 173 21.11 9.94 35.50
N LEU A 174 22.30 10.43 35.84
CA LEU A 174 22.88 11.65 35.25
C LEU A 174 23.05 11.53 33.73
N GLU A 175 23.45 10.36 33.22
CA GLU A 175 23.55 10.15 31.77
C GLU A 175 22.18 10.11 31.10
N MET A 176 21.19 9.45 31.71
CA MET A 176 19.82 9.41 31.19
C MET A 176 19.15 10.80 31.23
N GLU A 177 19.39 11.60 32.27
CA GLU A 177 18.96 13.01 32.33
C GLU A 177 19.61 13.83 31.22
N ARG A 178 20.93 13.70 31.01
CA ARG A 178 21.66 14.36 29.92
C ARG A 178 21.10 13.99 28.55
N ARG A 179 20.89 12.70 28.28
CA ARG A 179 20.26 12.19 27.04
C ARG A 179 18.84 12.75 26.87
N ASN A 180 18.04 12.76 27.93
CA ASN A 180 16.67 13.30 27.92
C ASN A 180 16.63 14.82 27.65
N VAL A 181 17.60 15.60 28.14
CA VAL A 181 17.73 17.04 27.83
C VAL A 181 18.11 17.23 26.35
N GLN A 182 19.11 16.49 25.86
CA GLN A 182 19.54 16.54 24.46
C GLN A 182 18.41 16.16 23.48
N GLU A 183 17.64 15.13 23.81
CA GLU A 183 16.50 14.68 23.00
C GLU A 183 15.33 15.68 23.03
N LYS A 184 15.01 16.27 24.19
CA LYS A 184 14.03 17.37 24.28
C LYS A 184 14.45 18.58 23.44
N GLU A 185 15.75 18.89 23.39
CA GLU A 185 16.28 19.92 22.49
C GLU A 185 16.18 19.53 21.00
N ARG A 186 16.51 18.28 20.65
CA ARG A 186 16.39 17.77 19.28
C ARG A 186 14.95 17.86 18.78
N ILE A 187 14.00 17.34 19.55
CA ILE A 187 12.56 17.40 19.24
C ILE A 187 12.09 18.87 19.13
N LYS A 188 12.55 19.78 20.00
CA LYS A 188 12.24 21.22 19.87
C LYS A 188 12.76 21.81 18.55
N LYS A 189 14.00 21.49 18.17
CA LYS A 189 14.63 21.98 16.93
C LYS A 189 13.89 21.44 15.70
N GLU A 190 13.57 20.15 15.68
CA GLU A 190 12.81 19.50 14.60
C GLU A 190 11.35 20.02 14.50
N MET A 191 10.68 20.25 15.63
CA MET A 191 9.35 20.85 15.65
C MET A 191 9.38 22.29 15.09
N LEU A 192 10.39 23.09 15.47
CA LEU A 192 10.56 24.45 14.94
C LEU A 192 10.90 24.46 13.44
N ILE A 193 11.64 23.47 12.94
CA ILE A 193 11.88 23.27 11.51
C ILE A 193 10.57 22.94 10.80
N LYS A 194 9.81 21.93 11.26
CA LYS A 194 8.52 21.55 10.68
C LYS A 194 7.48 22.69 10.70
N ILE A 195 7.49 23.55 11.72
CA ILE A 195 6.64 24.75 11.77
C ILE A 195 7.06 25.77 10.71
N LYS A 196 8.36 25.97 10.48
CA LYS A 196 8.87 26.84 9.41
C LYS A 196 8.55 26.29 8.02
N GLU A 197 8.77 24.99 7.80
CA GLU A 197 8.45 24.29 6.55
C GLU A 197 6.95 24.38 6.24
N ASN A 198 6.09 24.05 7.20
CA ASN A 198 4.63 24.14 7.02
C ASN A 198 4.18 25.59 6.76
N LYS A 199 4.74 26.58 7.48
CA LYS A 199 4.48 28.00 7.18
C LYS A 199 4.92 28.37 5.77
N GLN A 200 6.09 27.92 5.31
CA GLN A 200 6.60 28.21 3.97
C GLN A 200 5.74 27.55 2.89
N ASN A 201 5.30 26.31 3.12
CA ASN A 201 4.40 25.58 2.21
C ASN A 201 3.01 26.23 2.13
N LEU A 202 2.46 26.72 3.25
CA LEU A 202 1.20 27.47 3.26
C LEU A 202 1.33 28.82 2.55
N LEU A 203 2.46 29.52 2.69
CA LEU A 203 2.73 30.76 1.96
C LEU A 203 2.84 30.49 0.45
N ALA A 204 3.65 29.51 0.05
CA ALA A 204 3.81 29.12 -1.35
C ALA A 204 2.49 28.64 -1.98
N MET A 205 1.70 27.82 -1.28
CA MET A 205 0.37 27.40 -1.73
C MET A 205 -0.60 28.58 -1.88
N THR A 206 -0.50 29.59 -1.00
CA THR A 206 -1.31 30.82 -1.12
C THR A 206 -0.84 31.67 -2.30
N GLU A 207 0.47 31.78 -2.53
CA GLU A 207 1.09 32.48 -3.64
C GLU A 207 0.75 31.83 -4.99
N ASP A 208 0.82 30.50 -5.10
CA ASP A 208 0.35 29.72 -6.26
C ASP A 208 -1.15 29.88 -6.51
N GLN A 209 -1.98 29.90 -5.46
CA GLN A 209 -3.42 30.15 -5.58
C GLN A 209 -3.72 31.57 -6.05
N LEU A 210 -2.99 32.57 -5.53
CA LEU A 210 -3.10 33.96 -5.96
C LEU A 210 -2.66 34.09 -7.43
N HIS A 211 -1.50 33.58 -7.82
CA HIS A 211 -1.04 33.57 -9.21
C HIS A 211 -2.02 32.86 -10.15
N THR A 212 -2.56 31.70 -9.75
CA THR A 212 -3.56 30.96 -10.54
C THR A 212 -4.86 31.76 -10.68
N THR A 213 -5.31 32.43 -9.62
CA THR A 213 -6.52 33.26 -9.64
C THR A 213 -6.32 34.51 -10.48
N THR A 214 -5.23 35.25 -10.28
CA THR A 214 -4.86 36.42 -11.10
C THR A 214 -4.74 36.04 -12.58
N LYS A 215 -4.10 34.92 -12.92
CA LYS A 215 -4.01 34.42 -14.29
C LYS A 215 -5.38 34.07 -14.87
N ARG A 216 -6.27 33.45 -14.09
CA ARG A 216 -7.66 33.20 -14.52
C ARG A 216 -8.40 34.50 -14.79
N THR A 217 -8.35 35.46 -13.86
CA THR A 217 -9.02 36.77 -14.02
C THR A 217 -8.46 37.58 -15.19
N MET A 218 -7.17 37.45 -15.51
CA MET A 218 -6.61 37.99 -16.76
C MET A 218 -7.24 37.33 -17.99
N MET A 219 -7.30 36.00 -18.05
CA MET A 219 -7.92 35.27 -19.17
C MET A 219 -9.43 35.55 -19.30
N GLU A 220 -10.15 35.68 -18.18
CA GLU A 220 -11.58 36.07 -18.14
C GLU A 220 -11.77 37.50 -18.66
N ASN A 221 -10.88 38.43 -18.31
CA ASN A 221 -10.88 39.80 -18.85
C ASN A 221 -10.53 39.82 -20.34
N ASP A 222 -9.53 39.06 -20.81
CA ASP A 222 -9.17 38.96 -22.23
C ASP A 222 -10.33 38.35 -23.06
N GLN A 223 -11.03 37.36 -22.51
CA GLN A 223 -12.25 36.81 -23.09
C GLN A 223 -13.38 37.84 -23.14
N MET A 224 -13.62 38.59 -22.04
CA MET A 224 -14.63 39.65 -21.99
C MET A 224 -14.30 40.80 -22.96
N ILE A 225 -13.03 41.19 -23.11
CA ILE A 225 -12.57 42.17 -24.10
C ILE A 225 -12.82 41.64 -25.52
N SER A 226 -12.56 40.36 -25.77
CA SER A 226 -12.82 39.73 -27.08
C SER A 226 -14.32 39.69 -27.41
N GLU A 227 -15.16 39.36 -26.43
CA GLU A 227 -16.63 39.37 -26.56
C GLU A 227 -17.17 40.79 -26.76
N LEU A 228 -16.68 41.78 -26.00
CA LEU A 228 -17.03 43.20 -26.19
C LEU A 228 -16.60 43.70 -27.58
N GLN A 229 -15.43 43.30 -28.09
CA GLN A 229 -15.01 43.61 -29.46
C GLN A 229 -15.89 42.93 -30.51
N TYR A 230 -16.36 41.71 -30.26
CA TYR A 230 -17.28 41.00 -31.16
C TYR A 230 -18.66 41.68 -31.19
N GLN A 231 -19.23 41.97 -30.02
CA GLN A 231 -20.50 42.70 -29.88
C GLN A 231 -20.40 44.12 -30.45
N SER A 232 -19.27 44.82 -30.27
CA SER A 232 -19.01 46.12 -30.89
C SER A 232 -19.00 46.02 -32.43
N LYS A 233 -18.40 44.98 -33.00
CA LYS A 233 -18.38 44.76 -34.47
C LYS A 233 -19.75 44.38 -35.03
N GLU A 234 -20.57 43.60 -34.31
CA GLU A 234 -21.91 43.25 -34.80
C GLU A 234 -22.91 44.41 -34.61
N THR A 235 -22.81 45.18 -33.53
CA THR A 235 -23.59 46.42 -33.37
C THR A 235 -23.17 47.48 -34.39
N GLU A 236 -21.89 47.60 -34.74
CA GLU A 236 -21.41 48.44 -35.85
C GLU A 236 -21.96 47.97 -37.21
N LYS A 237 -21.95 46.66 -37.51
CA LYS A 237 -22.62 46.11 -38.71
C LYS A 237 -24.12 46.39 -38.71
N LEU A 238 -24.80 46.28 -37.57
CA LEU A 238 -26.23 46.55 -37.45
C LEU A 238 -26.53 48.04 -37.63
N LEU A 239 -25.69 48.93 -37.11
CA LEU A 239 -25.76 50.37 -37.32
C LEU A 239 -25.50 50.74 -38.79
N ALA A 240 -24.58 50.05 -39.47
CA ALA A 240 -24.36 50.22 -40.90
C ALA A 240 -25.58 49.79 -41.73
N LYS A 241 -26.15 48.62 -41.45
CA LYS A 241 -27.42 48.16 -42.07
C LYS A 241 -28.56 49.15 -41.82
N TYR A 242 -28.69 49.66 -40.59
CA TYR A 242 -29.67 50.68 -40.24
C TYR A 242 -29.51 51.95 -41.07
N LYS A 243 -28.28 52.49 -41.19
CA LYS A 243 -27.98 53.67 -42.02
C LYS A 243 -28.29 53.45 -43.50
N THR A 244 -28.04 52.26 -44.04
CA THR A 244 -28.43 51.91 -45.43
C THR A 244 -29.95 51.93 -45.58
N ILE A 245 -30.69 51.28 -44.68
CA ILE A 245 -32.16 51.25 -44.72
C ILE A 245 -32.76 52.64 -44.48
N GLU A 246 -32.13 53.47 -43.62
CA GLU A 246 -32.53 54.87 -43.40
C GLU A 246 -32.33 55.71 -44.67
N ALA A 247 -31.22 55.52 -45.39
CA ALA A 247 -30.98 56.15 -46.68
C ALA A 247 -31.95 55.66 -47.77
N GLU A 248 -32.26 54.37 -47.84
CA GLU A 248 -33.28 53.80 -48.73
C GLU A 248 -34.67 54.37 -48.40
N VAL A 249 -35.05 54.47 -47.13
CA VAL A 249 -36.32 55.09 -46.70
C VAL A 249 -36.35 56.58 -47.03
N ALA A 250 -35.23 57.31 -46.92
CA ALA A 250 -35.13 58.68 -47.37
C ALA A 250 -35.30 58.81 -48.90
N GLN A 251 -34.64 57.95 -49.68
CA GLN A 251 -34.74 57.90 -51.13
C GLN A 251 -36.16 57.53 -51.59
N LEU A 252 -36.79 56.52 -50.99
CA LEU A 252 -38.19 56.14 -51.25
C LEU A 252 -39.16 57.25 -50.86
N ARG A 253 -38.91 58.00 -49.78
CA ARG A 253 -39.71 59.20 -49.43
C ARG A 253 -39.57 60.32 -50.48
N ILE A 254 -38.39 60.51 -51.07
CA ILE A 254 -38.19 61.44 -52.19
C ILE A 254 -38.91 60.93 -53.44
N GLN A 255 -38.79 59.64 -53.76
CA GLN A 255 -39.46 59.01 -54.91
C GLN A 255 -41.00 59.05 -54.79
N ILE A 256 -41.55 58.88 -53.58
CA ILE A 256 -42.99 59.03 -53.32
C ILE A 256 -43.45 60.49 -53.49
N LYS A 257 -42.62 61.48 -53.11
CA LYS A 257 -42.93 62.90 -53.40
C LYS A 257 -42.94 63.16 -54.91
N LEU A 258 -41.89 62.75 -55.61
CA LEU A 258 -41.77 62.92 -57.05
C LEU A 258 -42.92 62.22 -57.79
N ASN A 259 -43.25 60.98 -57.41
CA ASN A 259 -44.39 60.26 -57.99
C ASN A 259 -45.70 61.03 -57.77
N LYS A 260 -45.99 61.52 -56.56
CA LYS A 260 -47.18 62.33 -56.28
C LYS A 260 -47.21 63.65 -57.07
N GLU A 261 -46.06 64.28 -57.28
CA GLU A 261 -45.96 65.47 -58.14
C GLU A 261 -46.27 65.11 -59.61
N THR A 262 -45.78 63.96 -60.11
CA THR A 262 -46.14 63.47 -61.45
C THR A 262 -47.60 63.01 -61.56
N GLU A 263 -48.20 62.42 -60.52
CA GLU A 263 -49.63 62.09 -60.45
C GLU A 263 -50.49 63.35 -60.55
N VAL A 264 -50.09 64.42 -59.84
CA VAL A 264 -50.76 65.73 -59.91
C VAL A 264 -50.64 66.36 -61.30
N GLU A 265 -49.49 66.28 -61.97
CA GLU A 265 -49.34 66.73 -63.36
C GLU A 265 -50.11 65.85 -64.36
N MET A 266 -50.18 64.54 -64.15
CA MET A 266 -51.00 63.63 -64.96
C MET A 266 -52.50 63.89 -64.76
N ALA A 267 -52.93 64.22 -63.54
CA ALA A 267 -54.30 64.65 -63.24
C ALA A 267 -54.63 65.99 -63.91
N LYS A 268 -53.72 66.97 -63.87
CA LYS A 268 -53.86 68.25 -64.60
C LYS A 268 -53.98 68.03 -66.11
N ARG A 269 -53.11 67.20 -66.72
CA ARG A 269 -53.19 66.82 -68.14
C ARG A 269 -54.51 66.12 -68.47
N THR A 270 -54.94 65.16 -67.66
CA THR A 270 -56.21 64.44 -67.86
C THR A 270 -57.40 65.39 -67.79
N HIS A 271 -57.43 66.30 -66.83
CA HIS A 271 -58.47 67.33 -66.71
C HIS A 271 -58.47 68.33 -67.87
N PHE A 272 -57.30 68.67 -68.42
CA PHE A 272 -57.16 69.49 -69.63
C PHE A 272 -57.75 68.77 -70.86
N TYR A 273 -57.42 67.49 -71.08
CA TYR A 273 -57.98 66.71 -72.17
C TYR A 273 -59.50 66.51 -72.04
N GLN A 274 -60.02 66.27 -70.84
CA GLN A 274 -61.47 66.23 -70.59
C GLN A 274 -62.17 67.56 -70.94
N LYS A 275 -61.55 68.71 -70.61
CA LYS A 275 -62.07 70.03 -71.00
C LYS A 275 -62.05 70.26 -72.52
N LEU A 276 -61.04 69.74 -73.23
CA LEU A 276 -60.96 69.82 -74.69
C LEU A 276 -62.06 68.99 -75.36
N ILE A 277 -62.28 67.75 -74.89
CA ILE A 277 -63.37 66.86 -75.37
C ILE A 277 -64.74 67.53 -75.16
N LYS A 278 -64.98 68.14 -74.00
CA LYS A 278 -66.28 68.77 -73.71
C LYS A 278 -66.61 69.93 -74.66
N LYS A 279 -65.62 70.78 -74.99
CA LYS A 279 -65.77 71.87 -75.96
C LYS A 279 -65.99 71.41 -77.41
N LEU A 280 -65.54 70.22 -77.78
CA LEU A 280 -65.80 69.66 -79.11
C LEU A 280 -67.26 69.16 -79.21
N ASN A 281 -67.77 68.51 -78.16
CA ASN A 281 -69.12 67.94 -78.16
C ASN A 281 -70.22 69.02 -78.23
N GLU A 282 -70.02 70.15 -77.54
CA GLU A 282 -70.95 71.30 -77.55
C GLU A 282 -71.08 71.97 -78.93
N ARG A 283 -70.09 71.80 -79.84
CA ARG A 283 -70.14 72.35 -81.20
C ARG A 283 -70.94 71.49 -82.19
N VAL A 284 -70.97 70.17 -81.98
CA VAL A 284 -71.63 69.21 -82.90
C VAL A 284 -73.16 69.34 -82.87
N GLN A 285 -73.75 69.65 -81.71
CA GLN A 285 -75.22 69.80 -81.61
C GLN A 285 -75.77 71.08 -82.26
N ALA A 286 -74.95 72.10 -82.51
CA ALA A 286 -75.40 73.37 -83.08
C ALA A 286 -75.65 73.27 -84.60
N ASP A 287 -74.71 72.66 -85.34
CA ASP A 287 -74.74 72.64 -86.81
C ASP A 287 -75.80 71.66 -87.37
N GLN A 288 -76.27 70.70 -86.55
CA GLN A 288 -77.19 69.66 -87.00
C GLN A 288 -78.65 70.14 -87.21
N ALA A 289 -79.02 71.29 -86.64
CA ALA A 289 -80.39 71.81 -86.67
C ALA A 289 -80.76 72.60 -87.96
N ALA A 290 -79.77 72.97 -88.79
CA ALA A 290 -79.99 73.87 -89.94
C ALA A 290 -80.09 73.14 -91.31
N ALA A 291 -79.63 71.90 -91.41
CA ALA A 291 -79.20 71.30 -92.69
C ALA A 291 -80.26 70.47 -93.46
N GLN A 292 -81.45 70.21 -92.91
CA GLN A 292 -82.41 69.24 -93.50
C GLN A 292 -83.48 69.82 -94.44
N ARG A 293 -83.46 71.12 -94.75
CA ARG A 293 -84.63 71.80 -95.35
C ARG A 293 -84.61 72.06 -96.86
N HIS A 294 -83.53 71.77 -97.60
CA HIS A 294 -83.44 72.30 -98.98
C HIS A 294 -82.64 71.56 -100.07
N GLN A 295 -82.37 70.25 -100.01
CA GLN A 295 -81.86 69.56 -101.21
C GLN A 295 -82.35 68.11 -101.42
N ALA A 296 -83.52 68.00 -102.05
CA ALA A 296 -83.80 66.95 -103.01
C ALA A 296 -83.60 67.51 -104.44
N MET A 297 -83.37 66.63 -105.41
CA MET A 297 -83.07 66.94 -106.83
C MET A 297 -81.73 67.63 -107.12
N LEU A 298 -80.66 66.82 -107.20
CA LEU A 298 -79.84 66.62 -108.41
C LEU A 298 -78.72 65.62 -108.04
N SER A 299 -78.97 64.30 -108.01
CA SER A 299 -79.13 63.42 -109.19
C SER A 299 -77.80 62.91 -109.76
N GLN A 300 -77.07 62.11 -108.97
CA GLN A 300 -76.43 60.90 -109.51
C GLN A 300 -76.57 59.78 -108.46
N GLU A 301 -77.06 58.63 -108.92
CA GLU A 301 -77.31 57.39 -108.18
C GLU A 301 -78.27 57.49 -106.96
N ASP A 302 -79.55 57.44 -107.33
CA ASP A 302 -80.73 57.02 -106.55
C ASP A 302 -80.44 55.88 -105.54
N ALA A 303 -81.05 55.81 -104.35
CA ALA A 303 -82.50 55.70 -104.08
C ALA A 303 -83.13 54.41 -104.69
N SER A 304 -84.14 53.75 -104.11
CA SER A 304 -85.12 54.22 -103.14
C SER A 304 -85.98 53.07 -102.55
N LYS A 305 -86.76 53.37 -101.51
CA LYS A 305 -88.04 52.75 -101.12
C LYS A 305 -88.07 51.26 -100.74
N GLU A 306 -88.09 51.04 -99.43
CA GLU A 306 -89.19 50.51 -98.59
C GLU A 306 -90.55 50.05 -99.20
N SER A 307 -90.89 50.28 -100.48
CA SER A 307 -91.98 49.54 -101.16
C SER A 307 -91.53 48.18 -101.67
N VAL A 308 -90.22 47.95 -101.83
CA VAL A 308 -89.67 46.64 -102.19
C VAL A 308 -89.83 45.65 -101.02
N ASN A 309 -90.08 46.08 -99.78
CA ASN A 309 -90.11 45.17 -98.62
C ASN A 309 -91.19 44.05 -98.65
N LYS A 310 -92.25 44.17 -99.46
CA LYS A 310 -93.19 43.05 -99.74
C LYS A 310 -92.87 42.23 -100.99
N ALA A 311 -91.98 42.70 -101.85
CA ALA A 311 -91.34 41.91 -102.89
C ALA A 311 -90.03 41.26 -102.40
N ASN A 312 -89.42 41.78 -101.34
CA ASN A 312 -88.23 41.23 -100.71
C ASN A 312 -88.54 39.99 -99.89
N GLU A 313 -89.71 39.81 -99.26
CA GLU A 313 -90.01 38.51 -98.63
C GLU A 313 -90.17 37.40 -99.67
N THR A 314 -90.86 37.65 -100.78
CA THR A 314 -90.98 36.67 -101.88
C THR A 314 -89.70 36.53 -102.68
N MET A 315 -88.87 37.58 -102.80
CA MET A 315 -87.56 37.50 -103.43
C MET A 315 -86.45 37.05 -102.46
N ILE A 316 -86.65 37.03 -101.13
CA ILE A 316 -85.80 36.32 -100.17
C ILE A 316 -86.23 34.86 -100.08
N SER A 317 -87.51 34.53 -100.29
CA SER A 317 -87.93 33.16 -100.59
C SER A 317 -87.25 32.68 -101.88
N LEU A 318 -87.40 33.42 -102.99
CA LEU A 318 -86.76 33.07 -104.26
C LEU A 318 -85.23 33.17 -104.24
N LEU A 319 -84.62 34.08 -103.46
CA LEU A 319 -83.16 34.14 -103.30
C LEU A 319 -82.65 33.12 -102.30
N SER A 320 -83.43 32.63 -101.33
CA SER A 320 -83.02 31.50 -100.46
C SER A 320 -83.23 30.16 -101.16
N GLU A 321 -84.25 30.03 -102.01
CA GLU A 321 -84.42 28.93 -102.95
C GLU A 321 -83.31 28.96 -104.03
N LYS A 322 -82.99 30.13 -104.61
CA LYS A 322 -81.87 30.27 -105.54
C LYS A 322 -80.51 30.18 -104.85
N THR A 323 -80.41 30.51 -103.56
CA THR A 323 -79.20 30.32 -102.75
C THR A 323 -79.02 28.86 -102.35
N THR A 324 -80.11 28.10 -102.12
CA THR A 324 -80.01 26.65 -101.86
C THR A 324 -79.83 25.86 -103.16
N GLN A 325 -80.45 26.27 -104.26
CA GLN A 325 -80.13 25.77 -105.61
C GLN A 325 -78.68 26.11 -105.99
N LEU A 326 -78.21 27.33 -105.74
CA LEU A 326 -76.79 27.66 -105.86
C LEU A 326 -76.00 26.75 -104.92
N GLU A 327 -76.29 26.64 -103.62
CA GLU A 327 -75.54 25.77 -102.69
C GLU A 327 -75.54 24.27 -103.07
N VAL A 328 -76.50 23.80 -103.86
CA VAL A 328 -76.47 22.48 -104.50
C VAL A 328 -75.62 22.49 -105.78
N GLN A 329 -75.77 23.49 -106.65
CA GLN A 329 -74.91 23.70 -107.84
C GLN A 329 -73.44 23.94 -107.46
N LEU A 330 -73.17 24.55 -106.31
CA LEU A 330 -71.88 24.71 -105.65
C LEU A 330 -71.29 23.33 -105.35
N ARG A 331 -72.09 22.44 -104.75
CA ARG A 331 -71.66 21.11 -104.33
C ARG A 331 -71.43 20.22 -105.54
N THR A 332 -72.29 20.26 -106.57
CA THR A 332 -72.03 19.57 -107.84
C THR A 332 -70.85 20.17 -108.60
N LEU A 333 -70.72 21.51 -108.66
CA LEU A 333 -69.53 22.18 -109.22
C LEU A 333 -68.26 21.87 -108.42
N SER A 334 -68.33 21.49 -107.14
CA SER A 334 -67.18 21.06 -106.34
C SER A 334 -66.71 19.64 -106.65
N SER A 335 -67.64 18.73 -106.94
CA SER A 335 -67.30 17.43 -107.52
C SER A 335 -66.81 17.61 -108.96
N GLU A 336 -67.52 18.37 -109.80
CA GLU A 336 -67.13 18.61 -111.19
C GLU A 336 -65.77 19.33 -111.30
N LEU A 337 -65.41 20.29 -110.43
CA LEU A 337 -64.07 20.91 -110.40
C LEU A 337 -62.96 20.04 -109.76
N ARG A 338 -63.34 18.91 -109.14
CA ARG A 338 -62.42 17.89 -108.63
C ARG A 338 -62.22 16.82 -109.69
N ASP A 339 -63.32 16.22 -110.15
CA ASP A 339 -63.36 15.26 -111.26
C ASP A 339 -62.72 15.84 -112.53
N ALA A 340 -62.97 17.12 -112.87
CA ALA A 340 -62.33 17.78 -114.02
C ALA A 340 -60.86 18.18 -113.76
N ARG A 341 -60.41 18.27 -112.50
CA ARG A 341 -58.96 18.39 -112.18
C ARG A 341 -58.27 17.04 -112.35
N ASP A 342 -58.88 15.99 -111.83
CA ASP A 342 -58.35 14.63 -111.91
C ASP A 342 -58.32 14.16 -113.38
N GLN A 343 -59.34 14.50 -114.18
CA GLN A 343 -59.33 14.34 -115.64
C GLN A 343 -58.24 15.19 -116.34
N LEU A 344 -57.99 16.42 -115.88
CA LEU A 344 -56.95 17.29 -116.48
C LEU A 344 -55.54 16.75 -116.24
N ASP A 345 -55.25 16.27 -115.03
CA ASP A 345 -53.93 15.73 -114.68
C ASP A 345 -53.72 14.31 -115.22
N ALA A 346 -54.77 13.49 -115.34
CA ALA A 346 -54.72 12.25 -116.12
C ALA A 346 -54.43 12.51 -117.62
N ALA A 347 -55.16 13.45 -118.25
CA ALA A 347 -54.95 13.79 -119.66
C ALA A 347 -53.58 14.45 -119.92
N ARG A 348 -52.97 15.10 -118.92
CA ARG A 348 -51.57 15.59 -118.99
C ARG A 348 -50.58 14.44 -119.03
N ALA A 349 -50.80 13.36 -118.27
CA ALA A 349 -49.96 12.17 -118.31
C ALA A 349 -50.06 11.46 -119.68
N GLU A 350 -51.27 11.23 -120.21
CA GLU A 350 -51.47 10.66 -121.55
C GLU A 350 -50.82 11.51 -122.65
N LYS A 351 -50.98 12.84 -122.60
CA LYS A 351 -50.35 13.76 -123.55
C LYS A 351 -48.82 13.67 -123.53
N SER A 352 -48.23 13.38 -122.37
CA SER A 352 -46.77 13.20 -122.26
C SER A 352 -46.29 11.87 -122.86
N LEU A 353 -47.11 10.82 -122.84
CA LEU A 353 -46.81 9.54 -123.49
C LEU A 353 -46.92 9.67 -125.02
N PHE A 354 -48.04 10.19 -125.52
CA PHE A 354 -48.32 10.28 -126.96
C PHE A 354 -47.32 11.14 -127.75
N LEU A 355 -46.72 12.16 -127.11
CA LEU A 355 -45.67 12.95 -127.74
C LEU A 355 -44.37 12.14 -127.94
N GLY A 356 -44.03 11.23 -127.03
CA GLY A 356 -42.88 10.34 -127.17
C GLY A 356 -43.02 9.37 -128.35
N GLU A 357 -44.21 8.77 -128.50
CA GLU A 357 -44.50 7.87 -129.62
C GLU A 357 -44.40 8.59 -130.98
N GLN A 358 -44.80 9.87 -131.07
CA GLN A 358 -44.66 10.63 -132.33
C GLN A 358 -43.20 10.88 -132.71
N ASP A 359 -42.33 11.24 -131.77
CA ASP A 359 -40.92 11.51 -132.09
C ASP A 359 -40.18 10.26 -132.58
N ASP A 360 -40.54 9.07 -132.10
CA ASP A 360 -40.00 7.81 -132.63
C ASP A 360 -40.53 7.49 -134.05
N THR A 361 -41.77 7.83 -134.41
CA THR A 361 -42.24 7.71 -135.80
C THR A 361 -41.53 8.69 -136.76
N LEU A 362 -41.20 9.90 -136.30
CA LEU A 362 -40.44 10.88 -137.07
C LEU A 362 -38.98 10.43 -137.26
N ARG A 363 -38.37 9.82 -136.24
CA ARG A 363 -37.08 9.11 -136.37
C ARG A 363 -37.12 8.06 -137.46
N PHE A 364 -38.09 7.14 -137.39
CA PHE A 364 -38.22 6.04 -138.35
C PHE A 364 -38.35 6.53 -139.80
N LEU A 365 -39.21 7.53 -140.04
CA LEU A 365 -39.35 8.14 -141.37
C LEU A 365 -38.08 8.85 -141.85
N SER A 366 -37.35 9.53 -140.95
CA SER A 366 -36.09 10.20 -141.27
C SER A 366 -35.01 9.19 -141.72
N THR A 367 -34.89 8.07 -141.01
CA THR A 367 -33.98 6.96 -141.39
C THR A 367 -34.33 6.38 -142.75
N ALA A 368 -35.61 6.06 -142.99
CA ALA A 368 -36.07 5.51 -144.28
C ALA A 368 -35.82 6.46 -145.47
N ILE A 369 -35.97 7.78 -145.27
CA ILE A 369 -35.63 8.79 -146.28
C ILE A 369 -34.11 8.87 -146.51
N HIS A 370 -33.30 8.64 -145.48
CA HIS A 370 -31.84 8.65 -145.58
C HIS A 370 -31.30 7.46 -146.37
N ASP A 371 -31.75 6.23 -146.06
CA ASP A 371 -31.32 5.00 -146.77
C ASP A 371 -31.63 5.06 -148.27
N ILE A 372 -32.87 5.43 -148.64
CA ILE A 372 -33.26 5.54 -150.06
C ILE A 372 -32.52 6.70 -150.75
N THR A 373 -32.14 7.75 -150.00
CA THR A 373 -31.28 8.83 -150.52
C THR A 373 -29.86 8.37 -150.79
N HIS A 374 -29.37 7.36 -150.06
CA HIS A 374 -28.04 6.81 -150.24
C HIS A 374 -27.92 5.83 -151.44
N GLN A 375 -29.02 5.30 -151.96
CA GLN A 375 -29.00 4.28 -153.03
C GLN A 375 -29.01 4.82 -154.47
N VAL A 376 -29.76 5.89 -154.78
CA VAL A 376 -29.93 6.35 -156.19
C VAL A 376 -29.84 7.88 -156.32
N GLY A 377 -28.89 8.48 -157.06
CA GLY A 377 -27.73 7.88 -157.77
C GLY A 377 -27.64 8.24 -159.26
N THR A 378 -27.55 9.53 -159.58
CA THR A 378 -27.03 10.06 -160.87
C THR A 378 -27.56 9.48 -162.19
N LYS A 379 -28.71 10.00 -162.67
CA LYS A 379 -28.86 10.61 -164.02
C LYS A 379 -30.25 11.26 -164.20
N PRO A 380 -30.39 12.30 -165.06
CA PRO A 380 -31.67 12.95 -165.31
C PRO A 380 -32.46 12.27 -166.42
N THR A 381 -33.65 11.75 -166.10
CA THR A 381 -34.63 11.24 -167.07
C THR A 381 -36.01 11.83 -166.71
N ALA A 382 -36.78 12.25 -167.70
CA ALA A 382 -38.00 13.03 -167.49
C ALA A 382 -39.28 12.19 -167.58
N THR A 383 -39.98 12.01 -166.45
CA THR A 383 -41.39 11.58 -166.42
C THR A 383 -42.11 12.14 -165.18
N LYS A 384 -43.37 12.55 -165.43
CA LYS A 384 -44.49 12.92 -164.54
C LYS A 384 -44.33 12.76 -163.01
N GLU A 385 -44.70 13.80 -162.24
CA GLU A 385 -44.75 13.76 -160.77
C GLU A 385 -46.04 14.39 -160.19
N TRP A 386 -46.43 13.98 -158.98
CA TRP A 386 -47.81 13.97 -158.49
C TRP A 386 -48.12 15.04 -157.43
N ASN A 387 -49.39 15.42 -157.30
CA ASN A 387 -49.90 16.44 -156.38
C ASN A 387 -51.03 15.89 -155.48
N PRO A 388 -51.38 16.56 -154.36
CA PRO A 388 -52.24 15.97 -153.32
C PRO A 388 -53.70 15.83 -153.77
N GLY A 389 -54.02 14.65 -154.31
CA GLY A 389 -55.36 14.26 -154.77
C GLY A 389 -55.37 12.96 -155.57
N ASP A 390 -54.26 12.63 -156.25
CA ASP A 390 -54.12 11.40 -157.03
C ASP A 390 -53.94 10.15 -156.12
N ILE A 391 -54.55 9.03 -156.53
CA ILE A 391 -54.56 7.76 -155.78
C ILE A 391 -53.40 6.87 -156.23
N VAL A 392 -52.40 6.70 -155.35
CA VAL A 392 -51.32 5.71 -155.51
C VAL A 392 -51.82 4.35 -154.98
N PRO A 393 -51.52 3.20 -155.64
CA PRO A 393 -51.92 1.87 -155.15
C PRO A 393 -51.27 1.47 -153.82
N ALA A 394 -51.81 0.41 -153.20
CA ALA A 394 -51.66 0.12 -151.77
C ALA A 394 -50.30 -0.46 -151.32
N LYS A 395 -49.28 -0.59 -152.19
CA LYS A 395 -47.98 -1.19 -151.85
C LYS A 395 -46.83 -0.44 -152.52
N LEU A 396 -45.70 -0.38 -151.82
CA LEU A 396 -44.50 0.38 -152.24
C LEU A 396 -43.63 -0.40 -153.24
N ASP A 397 -43.75 -1.73 -153.28
CA ASP A 397 -42.85 -2.62 -154.01
C ASP A 397 -42.98 -2.52 -155.55
N ASP A 398 -44.11 -2.00 -156.04
CA ASP A 398 -44.43 -1.84 -157.46
C ASP A 398 -44.09 -0.43 -158.01
N LEU A 399 -43.38 0.40 -157.24
CA LEU A 399 -43.00 1.78 -157.60
C LEU A 399 -41.48 1.98 -157.55
N GLY A 400 -40.96 2.91 -158.36
CA GLY A 400 -39.52 3.14 -158.46
C GLY A 400 -38.93 3.76 -157.17
N PRO A 401 -37.63 3.54 -156.87
CA PRO A 401 -37.00 4.06 -155.65
C PRO A 401 -37.04 5.61 -155.57
N ALA A 402 -37.14 6.30 -156.71
CA ALA A 402 -37.35 7.75 -156.75
C ALA A 402 -38.76 8.18 -156.32
N ASP A 403 -39.78 7.36 -156.60
CA ASP A 403 -41.18 7.63 -156.30
C ASP A 403 -41.47 7.32 -154.82
N VAL A 404 -41.00 6.16 -154.34
CA VAL A 404 -41.08 5.74 -152.93
C VAL A 404 -40.45 6.79 -152.00
N LYS A 405 -39.27 7.32 -152.38
CA LYS A 405 -38.59 8.42 -151.68
C LYS A 405 -39.49 9.65 -151.51
N ARG A 406 -40.30 9.99 -152.52
CA ARG A 406 -41.14 11.19 -152.53
C ARG A 406 -42.48 10.99 -151.81
N VAL A 407 -43.03 9.78 -151.82
CA VAL A 407 -44.16 9.40 -150.94
C VAL A 407 -43.73 9.52 -149.47
N LEU A 408 -42.54 9.02 -149.11
CA LEU A 408 -41.97 9.17 -147.76
C LEU A 408 -41.71 10.65 -147.39
N GLN A 409 -41.13 11.44 -148.29
CA GLN A 409 -40.93 12.88 -148.05
C GLN A 409 -42.25 13.66 -147.90
N MET A 410 -43.32 13.27 -148.60
CA MET A 410 -44.66 13.83 -148.40
C MET A 410 -45.22 13.46 -147.01
N LEU A 411 -45.09 12.20 -146.59
CA LEU A 411 -45.54 11.73 -145.26
C LEU A 411 -44.78 12.44 -144.14
N PHE A 412 -43.45 12.50 -144.21
CA PHE A 412 -42.61 13.21 -143.25
C PHE A 412 -43.00 14.69 -143.14
N ARG A 413 -43.20 15.39 -144.26
CA ARG A 413 -43.69 16.80 -144.25
C ARG A 413 -45.08 16.95 -143.64
N LYS A 414 -46.03 16.05 -143.92
CA LYS A 414 -47.38 16.08 -143.33
C LYS A 414 -47.35 15.83 -141.81
N LEU A 415 -46.56 14.86 -141.35
CA LEU A 415 -46.46 14.49 -139.94
C LEU A 415 -45.75 15.60 -139.14
N HIS A 416 -44.65 16.13 -139.65
CA HIS A 416 -43.92 17.25 -139.05
C HIS A 416 -44.75 18.56 -139.00
N THR A 417 -45.64 18.81 -139.98
CA THR A 417 -46.59 19.94 -139.91
C THR A 417 -47.80 19.69 -139.02
N TYR A 418 -48.15 18.42 -138.74
CA TYR A 418 -49.11 18.08 -137.69
C TYR A 418 -48.54 18.33 -136.29
N GLN A 419 -47.31 17.88 -136.02
CA GLN A 419 -46.62 18.12 -134.75
C GLN A 419 -46.52 19.62 -134.43
N ALA A 420 -46.14 20.44 -135.41
CA ALA A 420 -46.09 21.90 -135.27
C ALA A 420 -47.45 22.54 -134.90
N LYS A 421 -48.58 22.00 -135.42
CA LYS A 421 -49.93 22.45 -135.06
C LYS A 421 -50.35 22.01 -133.65
N ILE A 422 -49.95 20.83 -133.21
CA ILE A 422 -50.24 20.32 -131.85
C ILE A 422 -49.55 21.19 -130.79
N VAL A 423 -48.33 21.66 -131.05
CA VAL A 423 -47.63 22.62 -130.18
C VAL A 423 -48.34 23.98 -130.14
N GLN A 424 -48.81 24.50 -131.28
CA GLN A 424 -49.60 25.75 -131.33
C GLN A 424 -50.95 25.66 -130.61
N LEU A 425 -51.56 24.46 -130.52
CA LEU A 425 -52.76 24.21 -129.72
C LEU A 425 -52.49 24.08 -128.21
N GLY A 426 -51.22 24.06 -127.78
CA GLY A 426 -50.85 24.16 -126.36
C GLY A 426 -51.10 25.54 -125.75
N THR A 427 -51.20 26.58 -126.59
CA THR A 427 -51.56 27.95 -126.20
C THR A 427 -52.98 28.27 -126.65
N VAL A 428 -53.95 28.37 -125.71
CA VAL A 428 -55.13 29.29 -125.69
C VAL A 428 -56.30 28.76 -124.82
N LYS A 429 -56.78 29.61 -123.87
CA LYS A 429 -58.11 29.59 -123.18
C LYS A 429 -58.43 28.42 -122.22
N SER A 430 -59.38 28.54 -121.27
CA SER A 430 -60.23 29.68 -120.80
C SER A 430 -60.46 29.50 -119.27
N SER A 431 -60.41 30.50 -118.39
CA SER A 431 -61.18 31.75 -118.21
C SER A 431 -62.54 31.59 -117.49
N GLU A 432 -62.66 32.24 -116.32
CA GLU A 432 -63.82 33.04 -115.90
C GLU A 432 -65.23 32.43 -116.08
N LYS A 433 -65.52 31.41 -115.26
CA LYS A 433 -66.82 31.13 -114.62
C LYS A 433 -66.59 30.13 -113.47
N THR A 434 -67.62 29.87 -112.65
CA THR A 434 -67.67 28.83 -111.60
C THR A 434 -66.65 28.87 -110.43
N ARG A 435 -66.21 30.07 -109.98
CA ARG A 435 -65.82 30.26 -108.56
C ARG A 435 -66.70 31.24 -107.77
N GLU A 436 -67.67 31.88 -108.43
CA GLU A 436 -68.87 32.45 -107.79
C GLU A 436 -69.86 31.34 -107.34
N ALA A 437 -69.28 30.21 -106.92
CA ALA A 437 -69.97 29.01 -106.48
C ALA A 437 -68.97 28.11 -105.73
N LEU A 438 -68.67 28.43 -104.45
CA LEU A 438 -68.36 27.45 -103.38
C LEU A 438 -68.25 28.05 -101.96
N GLU A 439 -69.08 29.06 -101.67
CA GLU A 439 -69.29 29.54 -100.30
C GLU A 439 -70.25 28.61 -99.55
N LYS A 440 -70.03 28.34 -98.25
CA LYS A 440 -70.92 27.57 -97.34
C LYS A 440 -71.03 26.04 -97.59
N GLN A 441 -70.23 25.28 -96.83
CA GLN A 441 -70.73 24.04 -96.21
C GLN A 441 -69.94 23.73 -94.92
N PHE A 442 -70.57 24.06 -93.78
CA PHE A 442 -70.09 23.81 -92.40
C PHE A 442 -68.77 24.51 -92.01
N GLY A 443 -68.43 24.44 -90.73
CA GLY A 443 -67.26 25.10 -90.11
C GLY A 443 -66.98 24.51 -88.72
N VAL A 444 -66.27 25.27 -87.88
CA VAL A 444 -65.74 24.89 -86.54
C VAL A 444 -64.55 23.92 -86.59
N GLU A 445 -63.37 24.37 -86.12
CA GLU A 445 -62.57 23.73 -85.05
C GLU A 445 -61.22 24.46 -84.81
N LEU A 446 -60.47 24.05 -83.77
CA LEU A 446 -59.26 24.72 -83.27
C LEU A 446 -57.92 24.05 -83.72
N PRO A 447 -56.95 23.59 -82.87
CA PRO A 447 -55.52 23.86 -83.16
C PRO A 447 -54.61 22.60 -83.17
N PRO A 448 -53.28 22.78 -83.26
CA PRO A 448 -52.32 21.97 -82.50
C PRO A 448 -51.38 22.87 -81.65
N ILE A 449 -50.97 22.60 -80.41
CA ILE A 449 -50.84 21.38 -79.57
C ILE A 449 -49.61 20.51 -79.87
N ALA A 450 -48.59 20.64 -79.01
CA ALA A 450 -47.67 19.60 -78.53
C ALA A 450 -47.05 20.11 -77.21
N THR A 451 -47.41 19.69 -75.98
CA THR A 451 -47.43 18.38 -75.26
C THR A 451 -46.15 18.06 -74.45
N PRO A 452 -46.26 17.55 -73.19
CA PRO A 452 -45.15 17.40 -72.23
C PRO A 452 -44.70 15.93 -72.03
N PRO A 453 -43.76 15.65 -71.11
CA PRO A 453 -44.12 15.08 -69.79
C PRO A 453 -43.14 15.52 -68.65
N SER A 454 -43.12 14.94 -67.44
CA SER A 454 -44.14 14.64 -66.40
C SER A 454 -43.41 14.09 -65.15
N PRO A 455 -43.82 14.39 -63.90
CA PRO A 455 -43.09 13.94 -62.70
C PRO A 455 -43.68 12.68 -62.03
N LEU A 456 -42.83 11.73 -61.63
CA LEU A 456 -42.93 10.84 -60.45
C LEU A 456 -41.67 9.94 -60.37
N ASP A 457 -41.58 9.11 -59.34
CA ASP A 457 -40.42 8.30 -58.92
C ASP A 457 -39.21 9.16 -58.46
N ILE A 458 -38.47 8.86 -57.37
CA ILE A 458 -38.40 7.69 -56.49
C ILE A 458 -38.44 8.17 -55.03
N LEU A 459 -39.44 7.80 -54.23
CA LEU A 459 -39.45 8.12 -52.78
C LEU A 459 -40.18 7.10 -51.87
N THR A 460 -40.45 5.88 -52.33
CA THR A 460 -41.02 4.80 -51.50
C THR A 460 -40.57 3.42 -51.94
N GLU A 461 -39.31 3.05 -51.65
CA GLU A 461 -38.96 1.63 -51.53
C GLU A 461 -37.86 1.34 -50.48
N LEU A 462 -38.33 0.88 -49.32
CA LEU A 462 -37.80 -0.20 -48.48
C LEU A 462 -36.28 -0.46 -48.52
N ALA A 463 -35.51 -0.18 -47.46
CA ALA A 463 -35.55 -0.83 -46.14
C ALA A 463 -35.47 -2.38 -46.19
N ASN A 464 -34.25 -2.93 -46.08
CA ASN A 464 -33.96 -4.22 -45.42
C ASN A 464 -32.44 -4.49 -45.29
N ARG A 465 -32.05 -5.31 -44.30
CA ARG A 465 -30.66 -5.66 -43.87
C ARG A 465 -29.87 -4.48 -43.27
N GLY A 466 -29.34 -4.51 -42.05
CA GLY A 466 -29.48 -5.50 -40.96
C GLY A 466 -28.23 -6.34 -40.71
N ASN A 467 -27.44 -5.98 -39.69
CA ASN A 467 -26.69 -6.90 -38.81
C ASN A 467 -26.15 -6.16 -37.56
N ALA A 468 -26.06 -6.89 -36.45
CA ALA A 468 -25.53 -6.50 -35.13
C ALA A 468 -24.77 -7.74 -34.55
N PRO A 469 -24.40 -7.89 -33.26
CA PRO A 469 -24.38 -6.98 -32.09
C PRO A 469 -22.91 -6.82 -31.55
N LYS A 470 -22.54 -6.34 -30.36
CA LYS A 470 -22.94 -6.48 -28.91
C LYS A 470 -22.20 -5.39 -28.09
N VAL A 471 -22.31 -5.12 -26.77
CA VAL A 471 -23.22 -5.26 -25.58
C VAL A 471 -22.51 -4.39 -24.49
N LEU A 472 -23.11 -3.48 -23.70
CA LEU A 472 -24.08 -3.62 -22.59
C LEU A 472 -23.53 -4.43 -21.37
N PRO A 473 -24.07 -4.35 -20.13
CA PRO A 473 -25.35 -3.76 -19.67
C PRO A 473 -25.17 -2.57 -18.66
N GLU A 474 -26.10 -1.59 -18.51
CA GLU A 474 -27.30 -1.50 -17.62
C GLU A 474 -26.98 -1.47 -16.09
N THR A 475 -27.78 -0.96 -15.12
CA THR A 475 -29.03 -0.15 -14.96
C THR A 475 -29.07 0.33 -13.47
N SER A 476 -30.00 1.15 -12.93
CA SER A 476 -30.77 2.35 -13.35
C SER A 476 -31.67 2.82 -12.16
N ILE A 477 -32.55 3.81 -12.38
CA ILE A 477 -33.77 4.16 -11.61
C ILE A 477 -33.64 4.95 -10.27
N TYR A 478 -34.49 5.97 -10.17
CA TYR A 478 -34.80 6.95 -9.09
C TYR A 478 -35.95 6.44 -8.17
N PRO A 479 -36.63 7.24 -7.28
CA PRO A 479 -36.25 8.35 -6.38
C PRO A 479 -36.80 8.18 -4.92
N GLY A 480 -36.55 9.14 -4.01
CA GLY A 480 -37.67 9.67 -3.17
C GLY A 480 -37.52 9.84 -1.63
N HIS A 481 -37.68 11.10 -1.18
CA HIS A 481 -38.41 11.59 0.02
C HIS A 481 -38.02 11.30 1.50
N VAL A 482 -37.96 12.42 2.26
CA VAL A 482 -38.29 12.69 3.69
C VAL A 482 -37.68 11.83 4.82
N GLY A 483 -37.04 12.51 5.80
CA GLY A 483 -36.76 11.94 7.12
C GLY A 483 -36.17 12.92 8.14
N GLN A 484 -36.98 13.78 8.76
CA GLN A 484 -36.56 14.50 9.98
C GLN A 484 -36.75 13.62 11.23
N ARG A 485 -35.73 13.49 12.08
CA ARG A 485 -35.81 13.77 13.54
C ARG A 485 -34.45 13.63 14.25
N SER A 486 -34.37 14.25 15.42
CA SER A 486 -33.27 14.18 16.39
C SER A 486 -33.58 13.13 17.47
N VAL A 487 -32.59 12.67 18.24
CA VAL A 487 -32.56 12.67 19.73
C VAL A 487 -31.36 11.88 20.30
N ALA A 488 -30.82 12.38 21.42
CA ALA A 488 -29.99 11.74 22.46
C ALA A 488 -28.69 10.97 22.10
N SER A 489 -27.58 11.55 22.55
CA SER A 489 -26.73 11.03 23.65
C SER A 489 -26.81 9.54 24.02
N GLN A 490 -25.67 8.85 23.95
CA GLN A 490 -25.22 7.99 25.05
C GLN A 490 -23.70 7.77 25.08
N THR A 491 -23.18 7.59 26.30
CA THR A 491 -21.77 7.29 26.62
C THR A 491 -21.50 5.79 26.61
N LEU A 492 -20.21 5.39 26.59
CA LEU A 492 -19.54 4.21 27.17
C LEU A 492 -18.26 3.91 26.34
N PRO A 493 -17.32 3.07 26.81
CA PRO A 493 -16.65 3.13 28.10
C PRO A 493 -15.11 3.11 27.96
N CYS A 494 -14.39 3.35 29.06
CA CYS A 494 -13.04 2.78 29.24
C CYS A 494 -13.04 1.99 30.55
N TRP A 495 -12.71 0.70 30.45
CA TRP A 495 -12.59 -0.22 31.59
C TRP A 495 -11.12 -0.43 31.96
N THR A 496 -10.93 -1.08 33.12
CA THR A 496 -9.66 -1.54 33.69
C THR A 496 -8.73 -0.50 34.31
N GLU A 497 -7.90 -0.89 35.29
CA GLU A 497 -8.23 -1.41 36.62
C GLU A 497 -6.94 -1.57 37.43
N PHE A 498 -7.06 -1.53 38.76
CA PHE A 498 -6.08 -2.03 39.74
C PHE A 498 -4.67 -1.37 39.79
N ARG A 499 -3.91 -1.47 40.88
CA ARG A 499 -4.23 -1.42 42.33
C ARG A 499 -2.88 -1.46 43.08
N LYS A 500 -2.64 -0.53 44.03
CA LYS A 500 -2.17 -0.78 45.41
C LYS A 500 -1.69 0.49 46.11
N GLN A 501 -2.00 0.59 47.41
CA GLN A 501 -1.35 1.50 48.36
C GLN A 501 0.00 0.89 48.82
N PRO A 502 0.81 1.62 49.60
CA PRO A 502 0.73 1.35 51.05
C PRO A 502 0.57 2.61 51.93
N ARG A 503 0.38 2.38 53.23
CA ARG A 503 0.16 3.39 54.27
C ARG A 503 1.46 4.09 54.67
N GLN A 504 1.37 5.33 55.14
CA GLN A 504 2.43 5.98 55.92
C GLN A 504 2.33 5.60 57.41
N HIS A 505 3.47 5.44 58.07
CA HIS A 505 3.61 5.38 59.53
C HIS A 505 4.77 6.30 59.94
N HIS A 506 4.57 7.13 60.96
CA HIS A 506 5.61 8.00 61.50
C HIS A 506 6.44 7.29 62.59
N PRO A 507 7.77 7.49 62.62
CA PRO A 507 8.59 7.30 63.81
C PRO A 507 8.84 8.65 64.54
N PRO A 508 8.93 8.68 65.88
CA PRO A 508 9.43 9.82 66.64
C PRO A 508 10.96 9.79 66.81
N PRO A 509 11.63 10.94 67.01
CA PRO A 509 13.07 11.02 67.24
C PRO A 509 13.46 10.86 68.74
N PRO A 510 14.67 10.36 69.06
CA PRO A 510 15.24 10.43 70.39
C PRO A 510 15.90 11.81 70.64
N SER A 511 15.85 12.32 71.88
CA SER A 511 16.59 13.52 72.30
C SER A 511 17.27 13.30 73.67
N LEU A 512 18.49 13.84 73.81
CA LEU A 512 19.33 13.65 75.00
C LEU A 512 18.98 14.64 76.12
N GLY A 513 18.83 14.12 77.33
CA GLY A 513 18.19 14.82 78.46
C GLY A 513 18.99 15.88 79.21
N LYS A 514 18.44 16.29 80.37
CA LYS A 514 19.18 16.84 81.53
C LYS A 514 18.28 17.05 82.76
N ASN A 515 18.76 16.56 83.90
CA ASN A 515 18.71 17.14 85.26
C ASN A 515 17.38 17.42 86.01
N ARG A 516 17.46 17.20 87.35
CA ARG A 516 16.59 17.69 88.45
C ARG A 516 15.18 17.06 88.52
N SER A 517 14.64 16.62 89.67
CA SER A 517 14.96 16.93 91.08
C SER A 517 14.67 15.76 92.05
N ARG A 518 15.32 15.78 93.23
CA ARG A 518 14.81 15.21 94.50
C ARG A 518 13.72 16.16 95.07
N PRO A 519 12.76 15.73 95.90
CA PRO A 519 13.07 15.41 97.30
C PRO A 519 12.19 14.32 97.97
N VAL A 520 12.45 14.13 99.27
CA VAL A 520 11.85 13.15 100.22
C VAL A 520 12.26 11.72 99.90
#